data_AF-A0A3E4LUF5-F1
#
_entry.id   AF-A0A3E4LUF5-F1
#
_cell.length_a   1.000
_cell.length_b   1.000
_cell.length_c   1.000
_cell.angle_alpha   90.00
_cell.angle_beta   90.00
_cell.angle_gamma   90.00
#
_symmetry.space_group_name_H-M   'P 1'
#
loop_
_entity.id
_entity.type
_entity.pdbx_description
1 polymer ?
#
loop_
_entity_poly.entity_id
_entity_poly.type
_entity_poly.pdbx_seq_one_letter_code
_entity_poly.pdbx_strand_id
1 'polypeptide(L)'
;MNKAKNMTTGAGYLLRREDYKRVKKMDRQQFESFCKNLYMTAYEEGRKSVPGIDITEVQKAISETPGIGAKRLEAIMESLNSKFAKEEDA
;
A
#
# COMPACT_ATOMS: atom_id res chain seq x y z
N MET A 1 -31.02 27.66 -11.33
CA MET A 1 -30.55 27.37 -12.71
C MET A 1 -29.43 26.33 -12.67
N ASN A 2 -29.63 25.25 -13.43
CA ASN A 2 -28.68 24.26 -13.96
C ASN A 2 -27.96 23.28 -13.01
N LYS A 3 -28.73 22.27 -12.56
CA LYS A 3 -28.28 20.89 -12.24
C LYS A 3 -27.78 20.15 -13.51
N ALA A 4 -26.88 20.75 -14.29
CA ALA A 4 -26.50 20.27 -15.63
C ALA A 4 -25.01 20.00 -15.82
N LYS A 5 -24.30 19.53 -14.78
CA LYS A 5 -22.91 19.03 -14.92
C LYS A 5 -22.63 17.73 -14.15
N ASN A 6 -23.67 16.91 -13.95
CA ASN A 6 -23.48 15.49 -13.66
C ASN A 6 -23.45 14.76 -15.00
N MET A 7 -22.32 14.78 -15.73
CA MET A 7 -22.08 13.83 -16.81
C MET A 7 -20.58 13.51 -16.94
N THR A 8 -20.24 12.33 -16.44
CA THR A 8 -19.47 11.31 -17.18
C THR A 8 -18.08 11.71 -17.67
N THR A 9 -17.09 11.54 -16.80
CA THR A 9 -15.80 11.02 -17.24
C THR A 9 -15.40 9.95 -16.24
N GLY A 10 -14.97 8.78 -16.71
CA GLY A 10 -14.44 7.69 -15.89
C GLY A 10 -13.11 8.06 -15.22
N ALA A 11 -13.08 9.19 -14.51
CA ALA A 11 -11.91 9.74 -13.87
C ALA A 11 -12.27 10.01 -12.42
N GLY A 12 -12.31 8.96 -11.60
CA GLY A 12 -12.41 9.08 -10.13
C GLY A 12 -11.30 9.95 -9.51
N TYR A 13 -10.31 10.34 -10.31
CA TYR A 13 -9.14 11.13 -9.95
C TYR A 13 -9.15 12.56 -10.52
N LEU A 14 -10.23 13.03 -11.16
CA LEU A 14 -10.27 14.39 -11.72
C LEU A 14 -10.43 15.44 -10.59
N LEU A 15 -9.46 16.35 -10.46
CA LEU A 15 -9.48 17.39 -9.43
C LEU A 15 -10.71 18.30 -9.60
N ARG A 16 -11.61 18.28 -8.60
CA ARG A 16 -12.78 19.16 -8.62
C ARG A 16 -12.36 20.61 -8.36
N ARG A 17 -13.11 21.54 -8.95
CA ARG A 17 -12.86 22.99 -8.79
C ARG A 17 -12.90 23.44 -7.32
N GLU A 18 -13.74 22.81 -6.51
CA GLU A 18 -13.81 23.06 -5.06
C GLU A 18 -12.53 22.64 -4.34
N ASP A 19 -12.01 21.43 -4.64
CA ASP A 19 -10.81 20.86 -4.03
C ASP A 19 -9.58 21.72 -4.39
N TYR A 20 -9.45 22.12 -5.65
CA TYR A 20 -8.42 23.07 -6.10
C TYR A 20 -8.46 24.38 -5.30
N LYS A 21 -9.64 24.97 -5.12
CA LYS A 21 -9.79 26.22 -4.36
C LYS A 21 -9.44 26.05 -2.89
N ARG A 22 -9.71 24.89 -2.28
CA ARG A 22 -9.33 24.61 -0.88
C ARG A 22 -7.81 24.55 -0.75
N VAL A 23 -7.14 23.78 -1.60
CA VAL A 23 -5.67 23.66 -1.60
C VAL A 23 -5.00 25.02 -1.83
N LYS A 24 -5.49 25.81 -2.80
CA LYS A 24 -4.94 27.15 -3.10
C LYS A 24 -5.04 28.15 -1.94
N LYS A 25 -6.00 27.96 -1.02
CA LYS A 25 -6.23 28.86 0.13
C LYS A 25 -5.45 28.47 1.38
N MET A 26 -4.75 27.34 1.37
CA MET A 26 -4.01 26.86 2.52
C MET A 26 -2.86 27.80 2.85
N ASP A 27 -2.65 28.06 4.14
CA ASP A 27 -1.41 28.66 4.61
C ASP A 27 -0.25 27.64 4.56
N ARG A 28 0.96 28.10 4.85
CA ARG A 28 2.17 27.26 4.77
C ARG A 28 2.08 26.01 5.65
N GLN A 29 1.59 26.13 6.89
CA GLN A 29 1.51 25.00 7.81
C GLN A 29 0.45 23.99 7.33
N GLN A 30 -0.70 24.49 6.90
CA GLN A 30 -1.76 23.67 6.33
C GLN A 30 -1.30 22.92 5.07
N PHE A 31 -0.51 23.58 4.22
CA PHE A 31 0.02 22.95 3.01
C PHE A 31 1.11 21.90 3.32
N GLU A 32 2.00 22.17 4.28
CA GLU A 32 2.99 21.19 4.75
C GLU A 32 2.30 19.93 5.30
N SER A 33 1.26 20.08 6.13
CA SER A 33 0.46 18.96 6.62
C SER A 33 -0.28 18.23 5.50
N PHE A 34 -0.85 18.96 4.54
CA PHE A 34 -1.52 18.37 3.38
C PHE A 34 -0.59 17.46 2.58
N CYS A 35 0.63 17.92 2.26
CA CYS A 35 1.62 17.12 1.52
C CYS A 35 2.06 15.87 2.29
N LYS A 36 2.31 15.99 3.60
CA LYS A 36 2.67 14.85 4.46
C LYS A 36 1.55 13.81 4.47
N ASN A 37 0.31 14.25 4.68
CA ASN A 37 -0.84 13.35 4.73
C ASN A 37 -1.09 12.68 3.38
N LEU A 38 -0.99 13.43 2.27
CA LEU A 38 -1.12 12.87 0.92
C LEU A 38 -0.12 11.74 0.69
N TYR A 39 1.14 11.95 1.06
CA TYR A 39 2.17 10.93 0.95
C TYR A 39 1.88 9.70 1.81
N MET A 40 1.55 9.91 3.09
CA MET A 40 1.25 8.80 4.01
C MET A 40 0.06 7.97 3.56
N THR A 41 -1.02 8.62 3.12
CA THR A 41 -2.20 7.93 2.58
C THR A 41 -1.86 7.14 1.33
N ALA A 42 -1.11 7.72 0.39
CA ALA A 42 -0.68 7.01 -0.82
C ALA A 42 0.22 5.80 -0.50
N TYR A 43 1.12 5.94 0.48
CA TYR A 43 1.97 4.84 0.95
C TYR A 43 1.13 3.71 1.59
N GLU A 44 0.19 4.05 2.46
CA GLU A 44 -0.70 3.07 3.10
C GLU A 44 -1.61 2.37 2.10
N GLU A 45 -2.18 3.10 1.14
CA GLU A 45 -2.97 2.52 0.05
C GLU A 45 -2.11 1.62 -0.83
N GLY A 46 -0.88 2.04 -1.17
CA GLY A 46 0.09 1.22 -1.87
C GLY A 46 0.36 -0.09 -1.14
N ARG A 47 0.66 -0.02 0.16
CA ARG A 47 0.91 -1.19 1.01
C ARG A 47 -0.31 -2.12 1.13
N LYS A 48 -1.53 -1.59 1.17
CA LYS A 48 -2.77 -2.37 1.17
C LYS A 48 -3.11 -2.99 -0.18
N SER A 49 -2.70 -2.34 -1.28
CA SER A 49 -2.96 -2.80 -2.64
C SER A 49 -2.10 -4.01 -3.03
N VAL A 50 -0.93 -4.14 -2.40
CA VAL A 50 -0.08 -5.32 -2.57
C VAL A 50 -0.68 -6.44 -1.70
N PRO A 51 -1.06 -7.59 -2.28
CA PRO A 51 -1.38 -8.77 -1.49
C PRO A 51 -0.11 -9.25 -0.79
N GLY A 52 0.12 -8.75 0.42
CA GLY A 52 1.17 -9.24 1.29
C GLY A 52 0.80 -10.66 1.70
N ILE A 53 1.60 -11.63 1.26
CA ILE A 53 1.49 -13.00 1.74
C ILE A 53 2.28 -13.06 3.05
N ASP A 54 1.64 -13.50 4.13
CA ASP A 54 2.32 -13.69 5.41
C ASP A 54 3.35 -14.81 5.27
N ILE A 55 4.49 -14.69 5.96
CA ILE A 55 5.54 -15.73 6.00
C ILE A 55 4.95 -17.06 6.48
N THR A 56 3.92 -17.02 7.33
CA THR A 56 3.17 -18.21 7.76
C THR A 56 2.39 -18.89 6.62
N GLU A 57 1.80 -18.11 5.71
CA GLU A 57 1.13 -18.62 4.52
C GLU A 57 2.13 -19.19 3.52
N VAL A 58 3.30 -18.55 3.38
CA VAL A 58 4.43 -19.09 2.59
C VAL A 58 4.89 -20.43 3.17
N GLN A 59 5.05 -20.53 4.49
CA GLN A 59 5.42 -21.78 5.16
C GLN A 59 4.43 -22.91 4.88
N LYS A 60 3.13 -22.59 4.95
CA LYS A 60 2.04 -23.54 4.69
C LYS A 60 2.04 -24.00 3.23
N ALA A 61 2.19 -23.09 2.28
CA ALA A 61 2.26 -23.45 0.86
C ALA A 61 3.46 -24.38 0.55
N ILE A 62 4.59 -24.16 1.21
CA ILE A 62 5.79 -25.00 1.06
C ILE A 62 5.58 -26.38 1.70
N SER A 63 4.94 -26.47 2.87
CA SER A 63 4.72 -27.75 3.54
C SER A 63 3.72 -28.65 2.82
N GLU A 64 2.76 -28.07 2.10
CA GLU A 64 1.78 -28.79 1.26
C GLU A 64 2.39 -29.29 -0.07
N THR A 65 3.61 -28.83 -0.42
CA THR A 65 4.28 -29.22 -1.66
C THR A 65 4.82 -30.66 -1.57
N PRO A 66 4.47 -31.57 -2.50
CA PRO A 66 4.93 -32.96 -2.47
C PRO A 66 6.46 -33.07 -2.48
N GLY A 67 7.00 -33.92 -1.60
CA GLY A 67 8.45 -34.17 -1.50
C GLY A 67 9.22 -33.24 -0.57
N ILE A 68 8.56 -32.30 0.10
CA ILE A 68 9.15 -31.49 1.16
C ILE A 68 8.81 -32.13 2.53
N GLY A 69 9.83 -32.66 3.19
CA GLY A 69 9.73 -33.14 4.58
C GLY A 69 10.16 -32.09 5.60
N ALA A 70 9.91 -32.34 6.89
CA ALA A 70 10.15 -31.40 7.98
C ALA A 70 11.56 -30.75 7.98
N LYS A 71 12.62 -31.54 7.77
CA LYS A 71 14.00 -31.03 7.74
C LYS A 71 14.27 -30.07 6.58
N ARG A 72 13.66 -30.31 5.41
CA ARG A 72 13.80 -29.42 4.24
C ARG A 72 12.98 -28.15 4.44
N LEU A 73 11.79 -28.26 5.02
CA LEU A 73 10.96 -27.11 5.37
C LEU A 73 11.69 -26.17 6.34
N GLU A 74 12.28 -26.72 7.41
CA GLU A 74 13.02 -25.95 8.42
C GLU A 74 14.19 -25.17 7.80
N ALA A 75 15.03 -25.84 6.99
CA ALA A 75 16.13 -25.19 6.29
C ALA A 75 15.68 -24.08 5.32
N ILE A 76 14.54 -24.26 4.65
CA ILE A 76 13.97 -23.23 3.77
C ILE A 76 13.49 -22.03 4.59
N MET A 77 12.78 -22.26 5.70
CA MET A 77 12.29 -21.20 6.56
C MET A 77 13.42 -20.40 7.21
N GLU A 78 14.50 -21.08 7.63
CA GLU A 78 15.69 -20.41 8.17
C GLU A 78 16.35 -19.51 7.10
N SER A 79 16.45 -19.98 5.86
CA SER A 79 16.97 -19.17 4.75
C SER A 79 16.07 -17.98 4.44
N LEU A 80 14.73 -18.16 4.44
CA LEU A 80 13.78 -17.07 4.24
C LEU A 80 13.89 -16.03 5.36
N ASN A 81 13.87 -16.46 6.62
CA ASN A 81 14.00 -15.58 7.78
C ASN A 81 15.33 -14.79 7.73
N SER A 82 16.44 -15.41 7.34
CA SER A 82 17.72 -14.72 7.20
C SER A 82 17.74 -13.61 6.14
N LYS A 83 16.87 -13.70 5.12
CA LYS A 83 16.75 -12.70 4.05
C LYS A 83 15.78 -11.58 4.43
N PHE A 84 14.65 -11.92 5.07
CA PHE A 84 13.64 -10.94 5.47
C PHE A 84 13.96 -10.22 6.78
N ALA A 85 14.80 -10.78 7.66
CA ALA A 85 15.23 -10.11 8.89
C ALA A 85 16.21 -8.94 8.68
N LYS A 86 16.63 -8.65 7.42
CA LYS A 86 17.59 -7.58 7.11
C LYS A 86 16.94 -6.22 6.80
N GLU A 87 15.62 -6.10 6.86
CA GLU A 87 14.91 -4.85 6.48
C GLU A 87 14.45 -4.00 7.68
N GLU A 88 14.75 -4.36 8.93
CA GLU A 88 14.34 -3.55 10.10
C GLU A 88 15.28 -2.37 10.42
N ASP A 89 16.41 -2.22 9.72
CA ASP A 89 17.37 -1.13 9.91
C ASP A 89 17.47 -0.22 8.65
N ALA A 90 16.44 0.58 8.35
CA ALA A 90 16.53 1.70 7.39
C ALA A 90 15.53 2.83 7.69
#